data_AF-A0A1G2R7Y1-F1
#
_entry.id   AF-A0A1G2R7Y1-F1
#
_cell.length_a   1.000
_cell.length_b   1.000
_cell.length_c   1.000
_cell.angle_alpha   90.00
_cell.angle_beta   90.00
_cell.angle_gamma   90.00
#
_symmetry.space_group_name_H-M   'P 1'
#
loop_
_entity.id
_entity.type
_entity.pdbx_description
1 polymer ?
#
loop_
_entity_poly.entity_id
_entity_poly.type
_entity_poly.pdbx_seq_one_letter_code
_entity_poly.pdbx_strand_id
1 'polypeptide(L)'
;MEGYKNLMTYILATIIHDLTIQFVTKWINPRSRTTDQMQQAARSGKQNIAEGYTMQSLESYIKLCGVAQGSLKELAADYEDFLRQRNFSTWPKEDPRIRAFRDFRAVWAAPNRPNTPNLPNSPEEAANMLLTFCQMETYLLSKQIESLKEKFVREGGFRENLFKQRLNRKHQKF
;
A
#
# COMPACT_ATOMS: atom_id res chain seq x y z
N MET A 1 -3.16 -13.48 -15.41
CA MET A 1 -2.69 -12.35 -14.59
C MET A 1 -2.64 -12.84 -13.14
N GLU A 2 -1.54 -12.62 -12.41
CA GLU A 2 -1.45 -13.04 -11.00
C GLU A 2 -2.54 -12.37 -10.15
N GLY A 3 -3.14 -13.12 -9.20
CA GLY A 3 -4.36 -12.68 -8.52
C GLY A 3 -4.22 -11.40 -7.69
N TYR A 4 -3.03 -11.11 -7.12
CA TYR A 4 -2.81 -9.86 -6.39
C TYR A 4 -2.92 -8.62 -7.26
N LYS A 5 -2.71 -8.73 -8.58
CA LYS A 5 -2.81 -7.60 -9.49
C LYS A 5 -4.25 -7.05 -9.56
N ASN A 6 -5.24 -7.82 -9.12
CA ASN A 6 -6.63 -7.37 -9.05
C ASN A 6 -6.99 -6.68 -7.72
N LEU A 7 -6.08 -6.63 -6.74
CA LEU A 7 -6.33 -5.97 -5.46
C LEU A 7 -6.27 -4.45 -5.63
N MET A 8 -7.29 -3.73 -5.18
CA MET A 8 -7.28 -2.26 -5.18
C MET A 8 -6.07 -1.69 -4.44
N THR A 9 -5.65 -2.32 -3.35
CA THR A 9 -4.45 -1.95 -2.58
C THR A 9 -3.18 -2.06 -3.42
N TYR A 10 -3.05 -3.13 -4.20
CA TYR A 10 -1.90 -3.27 -5.10
C TYR A 10 -1.89 -2.21 -6.21
N ILE A 11 -3.04 -1.89 -6.80
CA ILE A 11 -3.15 -0.89 -7.87
C ILE A 11 -2.82 0.50 -7.32
N LEU A 12 -3.42 0.91 -6.20
CA LEU A 12 -3.16 2.21 -5.60
C LEU A 12 -1.71 2.33 -5.09
N ALA A 13 -1.15 1.29 -4.45
CA ALA A 13 0.27 1.28 -4.07
C ALA A 13 1.21 1.39 -5.29
N THR A 14 0.81 0.86 -6.46
CA THR A 14 1.57 1.04 -7.71
C THR A 14 1.52 2.49 -8.20
N ILE A 15 0.34 3.13 -8.15
CA ILE A 15 0.17 4.55 -8.49
C ILE A 15 1.00 5.43 -7.55
N ILE A 16 0.94 5.18 -6.25
CA ILE A 16 1.74 5.90 -5.24
C ILE A 16 3.22 5.79 -5.59
N HIS A 17 3.73 4.57 -5.82
CA HIS A 17 5.11 4.36 -6.20
C HIS A 17 5.52 5.19 -7.43
N ASP A 18 4.76 5.12 -8.52
CA ASP A 18 5.11 5.81 -9.77
C ASP A 18 5.07 7.34 -9.61
N LEU A 19 4.13 7.86 -8.82
CA LEU A 19 4.05 9.29 -8.49
C LEU A 19 5.14 9.72 -7.51
N THR A 20 5.54 8.87 -6.56
CA THR A 20 6.66 9.13 -5.65
C THR A 20 7.96 9.25 -6.45
N ILE A 21 8.22 8.37 -7.44
CA ILE A 21 9.39 8.51 -8.32
C ILE A 21 9.39 9.89 -8.99
N GLN A 22 8.25 10.31 -9.58
CA GLN A 22 8.14 11.63 -10.21
C GLN A 22 8.35 12.78 -9.22
N PHE A 23 7.77 12.68 -8.01
CA PHE A 23 7.86 13.70 -6.97
C PHE A 23 9.31 13.90 -6.51
N VAL A 24 10.01 12.81 -6.19
CA VAL A 24 11.40 12.91 -5.70
C VAL A 24 12.33 13.44 -6.78
N THR A 25 12.14 13.04 -8.05
CA THR A 25 12.92 13.58 -9.17
C THR A 25 12.74 15.08 -9.35
N LYS A 26 11.53 15.61 -9.08
CA LYS A 26 11.23 17.04 -9.25
C LYS A 26 11.68 17.92 -8.08
N TRP A 27 11.49 17.46 -6.83
CA TRP A 27 11.57 18.37 -5.67
C TRP A 27 12.47 17.92 -4.53
N ILE A 28 13.07 16.74 -4.61
CA ILE A 28 14.02 16.27 -3.60
C ILE A 28 15.43 16.30 -4.19
N ASN A 29 16.41 16.71 -3.38
CA ASN A 29 17.80 16.69 -3.81
C ASN A 29 18.22 15.25 -4.15
N PRO A 30 18.68 14.95 -5.37
CA PRO A 30 19.02 13.59 -5.79
C PRO A 30 20.18 12.98 -4.99
N ARG A 31 20.98 13.79 -4.29
CA ARG A 31 22.05 13.33 -3.38
C ARG A 31 21.58 13.14 -1.93
N SER A 32 20.34 13.50 -1.61
CA SER A 32 19.78 13.32 -0.26
C SER A 32 19.38 11.87 -0.03
N ARG A 33 19.66 11.38 1.18
CA ARG A 33 19.17 10.08 1.65
C ARG A 33 17.64 9.97 1.63
N THR A 34 16.94 11.10 1.75
CA THR A 34 15.48 11.19 1.64
C THR A 34 14.97 10.65 0.31
N THR A 35 15.71 10.86 -0.79
CA THR A 35 15.34 10.32 -2.10
C THR A 35 15.23 8.79 -2.05
N ASP A 36 16.26 8.11 -1.55
CA ASP A 36 16.25 6.66 -1.42
C ASP A 36 15.17 6.18 -0.46
N GLN A 37 15.00 6.86 0.67
CA GLN A 37 14.03 6.49 1.71
C GLN A 37 12.60 6.52 1.16
N MET A 38 12.19 7.62 0.53
CA MET A 38 10.85 7.75 -0.04
C MET A 38 10.62 6.73 -1.16
N GLN A 39 11.58 6.56 -2.08
CA GLN A 39 11.46 5.58 -3.16
C GLN A 39 11.32 4.15 -2.63
N GLN A 40 12.13 3.78 -1.64
CA GLN A 40 12.09 2.44 -1.06
C GLN A 40 10.83 2.20 -0.24
N ALA A 41 10.36 3.18 0.52
CA ALA A 41 9.10 3.09 1.25
C ALA A 41 7.92 2.85 0.29
N ALA A 42 7.84 3.64 -0.80
CA ALA A 42 6.80 3.47 -1.82
C ALA A 42 6.89 2.12 -2.54
N ARG A 43 8.12 1.67 -2.87
CA ARG A 43 8.35 0.36 -3.49
C ARG A 43 7.98 -0.78 -2.54
N SER A 44 8.36 -0.68 -1.27
CA SER A 44 8.11 -1.68 -0.23
C SER A 44 6.61 -1.94 -0.06
N GLY A 45 5.78 -0.90 -0.10
CA GLY A 45 4.32 -1.01 0.00
C GLY A 45 3.75 -2.04 -0.98
N LYS A 46 3.92 -1.81 -2.29
CA LYS A 46 3.39 -2.72 -3.32
C LYS A 46 4.05 -4.11 -3.32
N GLN A 47 5.35 -4.20 -3.00
CA GLN A 47 6.08 -5.47 -2.98
C GLN A 47 5.55 -6.39 -1.86
N ASN A 48 5.36 -5.85 -0.66
CA ASN A 48 4.82 -6.62 0.47
C ASN A 48 3.37 -7.08 0.24
N ILE A 49 2.55 -6.30 -0.48
CA ILE A 49 1.20 -6.72 -0.88
C ILE A 49 1.27 -7.94 -1.81
N ALA A 50 2.13 -7.89 -2.82
CA ALA A 50 2.31 -8.98 -3.78
C ALA A 50 2.89 -10.24 -3.10
N GLU A 51 3.98 -10.08 -2.34
CA GLU A 51 4.61 -11.17 -1.59
C GLU A 51 3.61 -11.82 -0.62
N GLY A 52 2.88 -11.00 0.14
CA GLY A 52 1.86 -11.46 1.07
C GLY A 52 0.80 -12.34 0.41
N TYR A 53 0.29 -11.93 -0.74
CA TYR A 53 -0.73 -12.69 -1.48
C TYR A 53 -0.24 -14.09 -1.90
N THR A 54 1.07 -14.23 -2.14
CA THR A 54 1.68 -15.52 -2.54
C THR A 54 1.99 -16.45 -1.37
N MET A 55 1.83 -15.99 -0.12
CA MET A 55 2.11 -16.81 1.06
C MET A 55 1.09 -17.92 1.26
N GLN A 56 1.58 -19.10 1.68
CA GLN A 56 0.73 -20.26 2.01
C GLN A 56 -0.11 -20.04 3.28
N SER A 57 0.34 -19.17 4.18
CA SER A 57 -0.30 -18.87 5.46
C SER A 57 -0.95 -17.49 5.43
N LEU A 58 -2.22 -17.42 5.84
CA LEU A 58 -2.91 -16.16 6.06
C LEU A 58 -2.23 -15.30 7.15
N GLU A 59 -1.60 -15.92 8.16
CA GLU A 59 -0.84 -15.19 9.18
C GLU A 59 0.34 -14.43 8.56
N SER A 60 1.10 -15.09 7.68
CA SER A 60 2.21 -14.45 6.95
C SER A 60 1.71 -13.38 5.99
N TYR A 61 0.57 -13.61 5.33
CA TYR A 61 -0.05 -12.59 4.50
C TYR A 61 -0.45 -11.36 5.33
N ILE A 62 -1.15 -11.54 6.45
CA ILE A 62 -1.53 -10.46 7.38
C ILE A 62 -0.29 -9.67 7.81
N LYS A 63 0.80 -10.36 8.17
CA LYS A 63 2.05 -9.71 8.57
C LYS A 63 2.62 -8.83 7.44
N LEU A 64 2.70 -9.34 6.22
CA LEU A 64 3.24 -8.58 5.08
C LEU A 64 2.34 -7.41 4.70
N CYS A 65 1.02 -7.54 4.76
CA CYS A 65 0.12 -6.38 4.64
C CYS A 65 0.38 -5.34 5.74
N GLY A 66 0.71 -5.77 6.96
CA GLY A 66 1.13 -4.88 8.05
C GLY A 66 2.44 -4.15 7.76
N VAL A 67 3.43 -4.83 7.16
CA VAL A 67 4.67 -4.20 6.70
C VAL A 67 4.40 -3.18 5.59
N ALA A 68 3.56 -3.52 4.61
CA ALA A 68 3.13 -2.60 3.57
C ALA A 68 2.48 -1.33 4.15
N GLN A 69 1.61 -1.50 5.14
CA GLN A 69 0.97 -0.38 5.84
C GLN A 69 2.00 0.48 6.58
N GLY A 70 2.99 -0.14 7.23
CA GLY A 70 4.10 0.56 7.88
C GLY A 70 4.89 1.43 6.89
N SER A 71 5.32 0.85 5.76
CA SER A 71 6.07 1.59 4.74
C SER A 71 5.31 2.78 4.17
N LEU A 72 3.98 2.69 4.01
CA LEU A 72 3.19 3.82 3.52
C LEU A 72 2.88 4.88 4.58
N LYS A 73 2.91 4.51 5.87
CA LYS A 73 2.89 5.49 6.97
C LYS A 73 4.20 6.25 7.06
N GLU A 74 5.33 5.57 6.87
CA GLU A 74 6.65 6.22 6.78
C GLU A 74 6.67 7.21 5.61
N LEU A 75 6.22 6.77 4.42
CA LEU A 75 6.12 7.65 3.26
C LEU A 75 5.16 8.84 3.47
N ALA A 76 4.05 8.64 4.18
CA ALA A 76 3.15 9.74 4.55
C ALA A 76 3.86 10.77 5.44
N ALA A 77 4.63 10.31 6.43
CA ALA A 77 5.42 11.18 7.29
C ALA A 77 6.49 11.95 6.50
N ASP A 78 7.12 11.33 5.49
CA ASP A 78 8.06 12.03 4.59
C ASP A 78 7.37 13.19 3.82
N TYR A 79 6.12 13.02 3.38
CA TYR A 79 5.37 14.10 2.75
C TYR A 79 4.98 15.20 3.73
N GLU A 80 4.60 14.85 4.96
CA GLU A 80 4.34 15.82 6.04
C GLU A 80 5.60 16.64 6.38
N ASP A 81 6.75 15.97 6.45
CA ASP A 81 8.04 16.61 6.67
C ASP A 81 8.43 17.52 5.51
N PHE A 82 8.21 17.10 4.26
CA PHE A 82 8.43 17.94 3.09
C PHE A 82 7.61 19.23 3.14
N LEU A 83 6.32 19.12 3.49
CA LEU A 83 5.42 20.27 3.63
C LEU A 83 5.90 21.20 4.75
N ARG A 84 6.12 20.64 5.94
CA ARG A 84 6.52 21.39 7.14
C ARG A 84 7.86 22.11 6.97
N GLN A 85 8.88 21.43 6.46
CA GLN A 85 10.23 21.99 6.31
C GLN A 85 10.30 23.10 5.25
N ARG A 86 9.34 23.16 4.34
CA ARG A 86 9.25 24.18 3.29
C ARG A 86 8.18 25.25 3.57
N ASN A 87 7.58 25.26 4.75
CA ASN A 87 6.49 26.16 5.15
C ASN A 87 5.26 26.09 4.22
N PHE A 88 5.00 24.91 3.65
CA PHE A 88 3.77 24.64 2.92
C PHE A 88 2.67 24.20 3.87
N SER A 89 1.42 24.42 3.46
CA SER A 89 0.26 24.02 4.26
C SER A 89 -0.07 22.55 4.04
N THR A 90 -0.26 21.81 5.14
CA THR A 90 -0.98 20.53 5.09
C THR A 90 -2.48 20.83 5.04
N TRP A 91 -3.15 20.38 3.99
CA TRP A 91 -4.55 20.70 3.78
C TRP A 91 -5.47 19.83 4.65
N PRO A 92 -6.49 20.42 5.29
CA PRO A 92 -7.43 19.66 6.10
C PRO A 92 -8.30 18.76 5.23
N LYS A 93 -8.82 17.68 5.85
CA LYS A 93 -9.75 16.72 5.22
C LYS A 93 -11.01 17.35 4.58
N GLU A 94 -11.43 18.54 5.05
CA GLU A 94 -12.58 19.28 4.53
C GLU A 94 -12.24 20.20 3.36
N ASP A 95 -10.97 20.27 2.94
CA ASP A 95 -10.56 21.06 1.77
C ASP A 95 -11.18 20.43 0.49
N PRO A 96 -11.84 21.23 -0.37
CA PRO A 96 -12.41 20.73 -1.63
C PRO A 96 -11.41 19.98 -2.52
N ARG A 97 -10.13 20.37 -2.50
CA ARG A 97 -9.07 19.73 -3.29
C ARG A 97 -8.74 18.34 -2.73
N ILE A 98 -8.73 18.20 -1.41
CA ILE A 98 -8.56 16.90 -0.75
C ILE A 98 -9.73 15.97 -1.06
N ARG A 99 -10.97 16.48 -1.11
CA ARG A 99 -12.13 15.68 -1.54
C ARG A 99 -11.93 15.11 -2.95
N ALA A 100 -11.47 15.92 -3.90
CA ALA A 100 -11.18 15.46 -5.26
C ALA A 100 -10.15 14.32 -5.29
N PHE A 101 -9.10 14.39 -4.46
CA PHE A 101 -8.12 13.30 -4.34
C PHE A 101 -8.74 12.04 -3.73
N ARG A 102 -9.60 12.18 -2.71
CA ARG A 102 -10.28 11.04 -2.05
C ARG A 102 -11.31 10.35 -2.95
N ASP A 103 -11.86 11.06 -3.92
CA ASP A 103 -12.79 10.50 -4.89
C ASP A 103 -12.10 9.69 -5.99
N PHE A 104 -10.76 9.76 -6.08
CA PHE A 104 -9.98 8.93 -6.99
C PHE A 104 -10.21 7.44 -6.74
N ARG A 105 -10.32 6.67 -7.83
CA ARG A 105 -10.47 5.21 -7.80
C ARG A 105 -9.38 4.58 -8.66
N ALA A 106 -8.54 3.78 -8.03
CA ALA A 106 -7.43 3.10 -8.69
C ALA A 106 -7.94 1.91 -9.51
N VAL A 107 -7.66 1.91 -10.82
CA VAL A 107 -8.01 0.84 -11.76
C VAL A 107 -6.90 0.64 -12.79
N TRP A 108 -6.88 -0.51 -13.47
CA TRP A 108 -6.03 -0.71 -14.64
C TRP A 108 -6.64 -0.05 -15.87
N ALA A 109 -5.92 0.90 -16.48
CA ALA A 109 -6.30 1.51 -17.76
C ALA A 109 -5.86 0.64 -18.95
N ALA A 110 -4.75 -0.09 -18.79
CA ALA A 110 -4.26 -1.08 -19.74
C ALA A 110 -3.43 -2.14 -18.97
N PRO A 111 -3.01 -3.26 -19.60
CA PRO A 111 -2.19 -4.27 -18.93
C PRO A 111 -0.93 -3.66 -18.28
N ASN A 112 -0.82 -3.80 -16.96
CA ASN A 112 0.27 -3.24 -16.15
C ASN A 112 0.43 -1.71 -16.23
N ARG A 113 -0.64 -0.99 -16.59
CA ARG A 113 -0.67 0.47 -16.62
C ARG A 113 -1.90 0.96 -15.84
N PRO A 114 -1.72 1.47 -14.62
CA PRO A 114 -2.84 1.99 -13.85
C PRO A 114 -3.32 3.34 -14.41
N ASN A 115 -4.49 3.79 -13.99
CA ASN A 115 -5.02 5.12 -14.29
C ASN A 115 -4.31 6.23 -13.48
N THR A 116 -2.97 6.22 -13.47
CA THR A 116 -2.15 7.18 -12.73
C THR A 116 -2.52 8.62 -13.12
N PRO A 117 -2.98 9.47 -12.19
CA PRO A 117 -3.28 10.86 -12.47
C PRO A 117 -1.99 11.63 -12.74
N ASN A 118 -2.11 12.81 -13.35
CA ASN A 118 -0.96 13.70 -13.48
C ASN A 118 -0.55 14.24 -12.11
N LEU A 119 0.76 14.22 -11.83
CA LEU A 119 1.30 14.86 -10.65
C LEU A 119 1.15 16.39 -10.79
N PRO A 120 0.51 17.10 -9.83
CA PRO A 120 0.36 18.55 -9.84
C PRO A 120 1.70 19.27 -10.05
N ASN A 121 1.69 20.45 -10.66
CA ASN A 121 2.91 21.23 -10.87
C ASN A 121 3.38 21.98 -9.61
N SER A 122 2.47 22.23 -8.67
CA SER A 122 2.80 22.83 -7.37
C SER A 122 3.36 21.75 -6.43
N PRO A 123 4.54 21.95 -5.80
CA PRO A 123 5.08 21.00 -4.83
C PRO A 123 4.17 20.81 -3.61
N GLU A 124 3.48 21.87 -3.16
CA GLU A 124 2.53 21.80 -2.04
C GLU A 124 1.32 20.91 -2.40
N GLU A 125 0.72 21.12 -3.57
CA GLU A 125 -0.43 20.34 -4.00
C GLU A 125 -0.05 18.88 -4.28
N ALA A 126 1.10 18.65 -4.93
CA ALA A 126 1.61 17.32 -5.19
C ALA A 126 1.88 16.53 -3.90
N ALA A 127 2.48 17.17 -2.89
CA ALA A 127 2.72 16.55 -1.59
C ALA A 127 1.41 16.26 -0.86
N ASN A 128 0.44 17.17 -0.87
CA ASN A 128 -0.88 16.93 -0.26
C ASN A 128 -1.66 15.82 -0.97
N MET A 129 -1.60 15.73 -2.30
CA MET A 129 -2.19 14.64 -3.07
C MET A 129 -1.58 13.29 -2.68
N LEU A 130 -0.26 13.20 -2.65
CA LEU A 130 0.47 11.97 -2.32
C LEU A 130 0.27 11.55 -0.86
N LEU A 131 0.28 12.51 0.07
CA LEU A 131 -0.08 12.29 1.47
C LEU A 131 -1.49 11.70 1.58
N THR A 132 -2.45 12.26 0.85
CA THR A 132 -3.84 11.76 0.82
C THR A 132 -3.90 10.33 0.28
N PHE A 133 -3.16 10.01 -0.79
CA PHE A 133 -3.13 8.66 -1.34
C PHE A 133 -2.50 7.65 -0.37
N CYS A 134 -1.42 8.02 0.34
CA CYS A 134 -0.86 7.17 1.40
C CYS A 134 -1.86 6.92 2.53
N GLN A 135 -2.63 7.94 2.95
CA GLN A 135 -3.69 7.79 3.95
C GLN A 135 -4.84 6.90 3.47
N MET A 136 -5.25 7.04 2.20
CA MET A 136 -6.24 6.14 1.59
C MET A 136 -5.75 4.70 1.55
N GLU A 137 -4.51 4.48 1.12
CA GLU A 137 -3.95 3.14 0.98
C GLU A 137 -3.74 2.47 2.34
N THR A 138 -3.28 3.20 3.35
CA THR A 138 -3.15 2.66 4.72
C THR A 138 -4.50 2.27 5.33
N TYR A 139 -5.58 2.97 4.98
CA TYR A 139 -6.96 2.59 5.30
C TYR A 139 -7.44 1.36 4.54
N LEU A 140 -7.16 1.26 3.23
CA LEU A 140 -7.52 0.06 2.45
C LEU A 140 -6.77 -1.18 2.95
N LEU A 141 -5.50 -1.03 3.30
CA LEU A 141 -4.69 -2.10 3.89
C LEU A 141 -5.22 -2.53 5.27
N SER A 142 -5.72 -1.60 6.10
CA SER A 142 -6.33 -2.00 7.38
C SER A 142 -7.58 -2.86 7.15
N LYS A 143 -8.43 -2.48 6.21
CA LYS A 143 -9.62 -3.26 5.81
C LYS A 143 -9.27 -4.62 5.23
N GLN A 144 -8.21 -4.68 4.42
CA GLN A 144 -7.71 -5.95 3.89
C GLN A 144 -7.19 -6.86 5.01
N ILE A 145 -6.42 -6.31 5.96
CA ILE A 145 -5.93 -7.05 7.13
C ILE A 145 -7.08 -7.58 7.99
N GLU A 146 -8.09 -6.76 8.26
CA GLU A 146 -9.30 -7.17 8.99
C GLU A 146 -9.99 -8.36 8.30
N SER A 147 -10.22 -8.27 6.98
CA SER A 147 -10.82 -9.36 6.20
C SER A 147 -9.98 -10.64 6.22
N LEU A 148 -8.65 -10.53 6.13
CA LEU A 148 -7.76 -11.69 6.22
C LEU A 148 -7.78 -12.34 7.62
N LYS A 149 -7.90 -11.54 8.68
CA LYS A 149 -8.05 -12.04 10.05
C LYS A 149 -9.37 -12.79 10.23
N GLU A 150 -10.48 -12.24 9.75
CA GLU A 150 -11.78 -12.93 9.76
C GLU A 150 -11.73 -14.25 8.99
N LYS A 151 -11.07 -14.25 7.82
CA LYS A 151 -10.84 -15.46 7.04
C LYS A 151 -10.04 -16.50 7.82
N PHE A 152 -8.97 -16.09 8.50
CA PHE A 152 -8.16 -16.98 9.35
C PHE A 152 -8.98 -17.59 10.48
N VAL A 153 -9.80 -16.79 11.18
CA VAL A 153 -10.68 -17.30 12.25
C VAL A 153 -11.68 -18.33 11.72
N ARG A 154 -12.23 -18.12 10.52
CA ARG A 154 -13.21 -19.02 9.91
C ARG A 154 -12.61 -20.31 9.37
N GLU A 155 -11.45 -20.22 8.70
CA GLU A 155 -10.87 -21.33 7.92
C GLU A 155 -9.75 -22.08 8.67
N GLY A 156 -9.30 -21.53 9.80
CA GLY A 156 -8.19 -22.07 10.59
C GLY A 156 -6.82 -21.77 9.99
N GLY A 157 -5.77 -22.05 10.75
CA GLY A 157 -4.40 -21.79 10.35
C GLY A 157 -3.82 -22.84 9.41
N PHE A 158 -2.79 -22.46 8.63
CA PHE A 158 -2.09 -23.40 7.74
C PHE A 158 -1.57 -24.64 8.49
N ARG A 159 -0.87 -24.43 9.62
CA ARG A 159 -0.33 -25.53 10.45
C ARG A 159 -1.41 -26.39 11.08
N GLU A 160 -2.49 -25.76 11.54
CA GLU A 160 -3.65 -26.44 12.13
C GLU A 160 -4.31 -27.36 11.11
N ASN A 161 -4.53 -26.87 9.89
CA ASN A 161 -5.15 -27.63 8.81
C ASN A 161 -4.27 -28.80 8.35
N LEU A 162 -2.95 -28.60 8.24
CA LEU A 162 -2.02 -29.72 7.96
C LEU A 162 -2.00 -30.76 9.08
N PHE A 163 -2.08 -30.32 10.35
CA PHE A 163 -2.16 -31.23 11.49
C PHE A 163 -3.44 -32.06 11.47
N LYS A 164 -4.60 -31.44 11.21
CA LYS A 164 -5.89 -32.12 11.02
C LYS A 164 -5.82 -33.18 9.90
N GLN A 165 -5.25 -32.83 8.74
CA GLN A 165 -5.07 -33.77 7.63
C GLN A 165 -4.16 -34.97 8.01
N ARG A 166 -3.06 -34.70 8.72
CA ARG A 166 -2.15 -35.75 9.20
C ARG A 166 -2.86 -36.73 10.15
N LEU A 167 -3.71 -36.22 11.06
CA LEU A 167 -4.49 -37.06 11.96
C LEU A 167 -5.53 -37.90 11.19
N ASN A 168 -6.25 -37.30 10.23
CA ASN A 168 -7.25 -38.03 9.43
C ASN A 168 -6.62 -39.20 8.65
N ARG A 169 -5.44 -39.00 8.07
CA ARG A 169 -4.70 -40.08 7.38
C ARG A 169 -4.26 -41.22 8.29
N LYS A 170 -4.01 -40.94 9.58
CA LYS A 170 -3.69 -42.01 10.56
C LYS A 170 -4.92 -42.86 10.88
N HIS A 171 -6.10 -42.26 10.97
CA HIS A 171 -7.34 -42.97 11.28
C HIS A 171 -7.91 -43.74 10.09
N GLN A 172 -7.54 -43.40 8.85
CA GLN A 172 -7.94 -44.12 7.63
C GLN A 172 -7.12 -45.40 7.33
N LYS A 173 -6.05 -45.68 8.08
CA LYS A 173 -5.19 -46.87 7.87
C LYS A 173 -5.70 -48.15 8.57
N PHE A 174 -7.00 -48.28 8.79
CA PHE A 174 -7.64 -49.49 9.33
C PHE A 174 -8.80 -49.90 8.44
#